data_AF-A0A074X457-F1
#
_entry.id   AF-A0A074X457-F1
#
_cell.length_a   1.000
_cell.length_b   1.000
_cell.length_c   1.000
_cell.angle_alpha   90.00
_cell.angle_beta   90.00
_cell.angle_gamma   90.00
#
_symmetry.space_group_name_H-M   'P 1'
#
loop_
_entity.id
_entity.type
_entity.pdbx_description
1 polymer ?
#
loop_
_entity_poly.entity_id
_entity_poly.type
_entity_poly.pdbx_seq_one_letter_code
_entity_poly.pdbx_strand_id
1 'polypeptide(L)'
;MTTERRRIDEENRQRIAEMSPEEIEEERRELLSSLDPSLIQRLLGRATIEEGVQPEKKIQPDVTKPRKTVKFAEVKDEPAGANVEVTAQDENGTSTKQNEHNHPGHEAAAEVALPTDSTIHFPRPPQPPSLDPSDPNFLEDLHEKYFPDLPADPEKLEWMTSSPSNAYSVSQTSLDPNEIRFAFTGALIPPSLAAEIPVTMGLHHHGNAPDAAGYTIPELAMLARSSVPAQRCVAFQTLGRVLYRLGKGEFGDPGEEGQGTEGAKDTLGELARGLWFEVKKESVLEICLAESEGRGAAGGRHMGAKAYATEAVWLWQQGGGRRWKAE
;
A
#
# COMPACT_ATOMS: atom_id res chain seq x y z
N MET A 1 -12.46 11.71 -19.43
CA MET A 1 -13.60 11.22 -18.63
C MET A 1 -14.70 12.27 -18.41
N THR A 2 -14.41 13.57 -18.34
CA THR A 2 -15.44 14.61 -18.10
C THR A 2 -16.35 14.92 -19.30
N THR A 3 -15.87 14.72 -20.53
CA THR A 3 -16.62 14.96 -21.77
C THR A 3 -17.77 13.97 -21.96
N GLU A 4 -17.48 12.67 -21.82
CA GLU A 4 -18.48 11.61 -22.01
C GLU A 4 -19.62 11.69 -20.99
N ARG A 5 -19.31 11.99 -19.71
CA ARG A 5 -20.32 12.20 -18.69
C ARG A 5 -21.29 13.34 -19.05
N ARG A 6 -20.81 14.44 -19.63
CA ARG A 6 -21.67 15.56 -20.05
C ARG A 6 -22.56 15.18 -21.22
N ARG A 7 -22.02 14.48 -22.22
CA ARG A 7 -22.79 13.97 -23.36
C ARG A 7 -23.95 13.08 -22.92
N ILE A 8 -23.70 12.15 -21.99
CA ILE A 8 -24.73 11.27 -21.43
C ILE A 8 -25.78 12.08 -20.65
N ASP A 9 -25.38 13.09 -19.87
CA ASP A 9 -26.30 13.97 -19.15
C ASP A 9 -27.21 14.78 -20.10
N GLU A 10 -26.65 15.28 -21.21
CA GLU A 10 -27.38 16.02 -22.25
C GLU A 10 -28.37 15.11 -23.01
N GLU A 11 -27.95 13.90 -23.41
CA GLU A 11 -28.80 12.92 -24.10
C GLU A 11 -29.97 12.48 -23.20
N ASN A 12 -29.72 12.21 -21.92
CA ASN A 12 -30.76 11.88 -20.95
C ASN A 12 -31.75 13.03 -20.74
N ARG A 13 -31.28 14.28 -20.67
CA ARG A 13 -32.15 15.47 -20.55
C ARG A 13 -33.02 15.68 -21.78
N GLN A 14 -32.46 15.49 -22.98
CA GLN A 14 -33.22 15.58 -24.24
C GLN A 14 -34.32 14.50 -24.28
N ARG A 15 -33.98 13.25 -23.95
CA ARG A 15 -34.94 12.14 -23.93
C ARG A 15 -36.11 12.36 -22.97
N ILE A 16 -35.85 12.94 -21.79
CA ILE A 16 -36.90 13.30 -20.82
C ILE A 16 -37.74 14.48 -21.31
N ALA A 17 -37.16 15.44 -22.04
CA ALA A 17 -37.87 16.58 -22.61
C ALA A 17 -38.73 16.23 -23.84
N GLU A 18 -38.39 15.17 -24.56
CA GLU A 18 -39.17 14.61 -25.67
C GLU A 18 -40.32 13.70 -25.21
N MET A 19 -40.25 13.19 -23.97
CA MET A 19 -41.25 12.29 -23.38
C MET A 19 -42.53 13.04 -22.97
N SER A 20 -43.69 12.39 -23.14
CA SER A 20 -44.97 12.98 -22.74
C SER A 20 -45.14 12.98 -21.20
N PRO A 21 -45.89 13.93 -20.61
CA PRO A 21 -46.06 13.99 -19.16
C PRO A 21 -46.80 12.77 -18.58
N GLU A 22 -47.65 12.11 -19.38
CA GLU A 22 -48.37 10.90 -18.99
C GLU A 22 -47.43 9.68 -18.90
N GLU A 23 -46.54 9.55 -19.88
CA GLU A 23 -45.49 8.52 -19.97
C GLU A 23 -44.46 8.67 -18.85
N ILE A 24 -44.06 9.91 -18.51
CA ILE A 24 -43.21 10.20 -17.33
C ILE A 24 -43.87 9.71 -16.03
N GLU A 25 -45.18 9.91 -15.85
CA GLU A 25 -45.89 9.48 -14.64
C GLU A 25 -46.13 7.95 -14.60
N GLU A 26 -46.18 7.27 -15.75
CA GLU A 26 -46.21 5.81 -15.84
C GLU A 26 -44.86 5.17 -15.50
N GLU A 27 -43.78 5.58 -16.17
CA GLU A 27 -42.40 5.15 -15.89
C GLU A 27 -42.03 5.40 -14.41
N ARG A 28 -42.42 6.57 -13.87
CA ARG A 28 -42.23 6.89 -12.46
C ARG A 28 -42.96 5.92 -11.53
N ARG A 29 -44.18 5.49 -11.86
CA ARG A 29 -44.94 4.50 -11.07
C ARG A 29 -44.30 3.12 -11.14
N GLU A 30 -43.80 2.71 -12.31
CA GLU A 30 -43.08 1.44 -12.46
C GLU A 30 -41.79 1.44 -11.62
N LEU A 31 -40.99 2.51 -11.70
CA LEU A 31 -39.76 2.68 -10.91
C LEU A 31 -40.04 2.70 -9.39
N LEU A 32 -41.10 3.39 -8.95
CA LEU A 32 -41.51 3.40 -7.54
C LEU A 32 -42.04 2.03 -7.05
N SER A 33 -42.55 1.19 -7.95
CA SER A 33 -43.04 -0.15 -7.61
C SER A 33 -41.95 -1.23 -7.59
N SER A 34 -40.90 -1.05 -8.40
CA SER A 34 -39.82 -2.03 -8.61
C SER A 34 -38.60 -1.82 -7.71
N LEU A 35 -38.36 -0.59 -7.23
CA LEU A 35 -37.21 -0.24 -6.40
C LEU A 35 -37.54 -0.27 -4.89
N ASP A 36 -36.54 -0.64 -4.07
CA ASP A 36 -36.63 -0.59 -2.60
C ASP A 36 -36.89 0.85 -2.11
N PRO A 37 -37.95 1.12 -1.34
CA PRO A 37 -38.25 2.44 -0.75
C PRO A 37 -37.07 3.08 -0.01
N SER A 38 -36.21 2.29 0.63
CA SER A 38 -35.03 2.76 1.34
C SER A 38 -33.88 3.20 0.40
N LEU A 39 -33.84 2.66 -0.82
CA LEU A 39 -32.93 3.11 -1.88
C LEU A 39 -33.44 4.42 -2.49
N ILE A 40 -34.74 4.49 -2.79
CA ILE A 40 -35.43 5.69 -3.30
C ILE A 40 -35.22 6.86 -2.33
N GLN A 41 -35.39 6.65 -1.03
CA GLN A 41 -35.19 7.68 0.00
C GLN A 41 -33.74 8.22 0.04
N ARG A 42 -32.73 7.36 -0.18
CA ARG A 42 -31.32 7.79 -0.25
C ARG A 42 -31.00 8.53 -1.54
N LEU A 43 -31.59 8.12 -2.67
CA LEU A 43 -31.41 8.79 -3.96
C LEU A 43 -32.04 10.19 -3.94
N LEU A 44 -33.27 10.32 -3.46
CA LEU A 44 -33.93 11.61 -3.25
C LEU A 44 -33.13 12.50 -2.28
N GLY A 45 -32.69 11.95 -1.15
CA GLY A 45 -31.85 12.67 -0.19
C GLY A 45 -30.50 13.11 -0.74
N ARG A 46 -29.97 12.44 -1.77
CA ARG A 46 -28.74 12.84 -2.46
C ARG A 46 -28.99 13.89 -3.54
N ALA A 47 -30.11 13.82 -4.26
CA ALA A 47 -30.49 14.83 -5.26
C ALA A 47 -30.64 16.23 -4.63
N THR A 48 -31.25 16.31 -3.44
CA THR A 48 -31.36 17.56 -2.65
C THR A 48 -30.00 18.15 -2.21
N ILE A 49 -28.90 17.38 -2.27
CA ILE A 49 -27.57 17.83 -1.88
C ILE A 49 -26.76 18.37 -3.07
N GLU A 50 -27.01 17.91 -4.31
CA GLU A 50 -26.34 18.45 -5.50
C GLU A 50 -26.98 19.76 -6.00
N GLU A 51 -28.30 19.96 -5.84
CA GLU A 51 -28.97 21.23 -6.13
C GLU A 51 -29.01 22.19 -4.94
N GLY A 52 -27.85 22.65 -4.46
CA GLY A 52 -27.59 23.95 -3.79
C GLY A 52 -28.50 24.50 -2.66
N VAL A 53 -29.54 23.80 -2.21
CA VAL A 53 -30.57 24.28 -1.29
C VAL A 53 -30.49 23.48 0.00
N GLN A 54 -29.93 24.09 1.05
CA GLN A 54 -29.90 23.46 2.37
C GLN A 54 -31.32 23.45 2.97
N PRO A 55 -31.93 22.27 3.25
CA PRO A 55 -33.17 22.24 4.02
C PRO A 55 -32.86 22.56 5.49
N GLU A 56 -33.56 23.55 6.04
CA GLU A 56 -33.40 23.95 7.43
C GLU A 56 -33.70 22.79 8.40
N LYS A 57 -32.90 22.69 9.47
CA LYS A 57 -33.09 21.69 10.52
C LYS A 57 -34.47 21.87 11.19
N LYS A 58 -35.34 20.86 11.05
CA LYS A 58 -36.35 20.56 12.08
C LYS A 58 -35.97 19.28 12.83
N ILE A 59 -35.57 19.47 14.08
CA ILE A 59 -35.35 18.41 15.04
C ILE A 59 -36.72 17.96 15.58
N GLN A 60 -36.99 16.66 15.59
CA GLN A 60 -37.70 15.95 16.66
C GLN A 60 -37.44 14.43 16.54
N PRO A 61 -37.61 13.64 17.62
CA PRO A 61 -36.73 12.50 17.87
C PRO A 61 -37.33 11.09 17.65
N ASP A 62 -36.42 10.12 17.74
CA ASP A 62 -36.60 8.69 18.08
C ASP A 62 -37.16 7.74 17.00
N VAL A 63 -36.29 6.86 16.47
CA VAL A 63 -36.35 5.40 16.70
C VAL A 63 -34.91 4.83 16.67
N THR A 64 -34.62 3.91 17.59
CA THR A 64 -33.30 3.32 17.89
C THR A 64 -32.71 2.37 16.83
N LYS A 65 -31.39 2.48 16.58
CA LYS A 65 -30.48 1.35 16.27
C LYS A 65 -29.11 1.58 16.95
N PRO A 66 -28.43 0.54 17.45
CA PRO A 66 -27.36 0.72 18.44
C PRO A 66 -26.01 1.12 17.82
N ARG A 67 -25.43 2.21 18.31
CA ARG A 67 -23.98 2.44 18.24
C ARG A 67 -23.33 1.74 19.43
N LYS A 68 -22.36 0.85 19.17
CA LYS A 68 -21.43 0.40 20.22
C LYS A 68 -20.53 1.59 20.58
N THR A 69 -20.69 2.10 21.78
CA THR A 69 -19.79 3.11 22.37
C THR A 69 -19.52 2.67 23.79
N VAL A 70 -18.26 2.36 24.09
CA VAL A 70 -17.84 1.95 25.43
C VAL A 70 -17.81 3.19 26.32
N LYS A 71 -18.53 3.15 27.44
CA LYS A 71 -18.38 4.12 28.53
C LYS A 71 -17.94 3.37 29.77
N PHE A 72 -16.89 3.85 30.41
CA PHE A 72 -16.53 3.44 31.77
C PHE A 72 -17.43 4.17 32.76
N ALA A 73 -17.89 3.46 33.78
CA ALA A 73 -18.72 4.02 34.84
C ALA A 73 -17.84 4.40 36.03
N GLU A 74 -17.95 5.66 36.43
CA GLU A 74 -17.44 6.18 37.70
C GLU A 74 -18.59 6.14 38.71
N VAL A 75 -18.37 5.54 39.89
CA VAL A 75 -19.34 5.52 40.99
C VAL A 75 -18.60 5.79 42.30
N LYS A 76 -19.26 6.54 43.19
CA LYS A 76 -18.71 7.24 44.36
C LYS A 76 -18.57 6.35 45.61
N ASP A 77 -17.80 6.89 46.54
CA ASP A 77 -17.29 6.31 47.79
C ASP A 77 -18.29 5.97 48.93
N GLU A 78 -17.83 5.04 49.78
CA GLU A 78 -18.10 4.86 51.23
C GLU A 78 -19.51 4.41 51.72
N PRO A 79 -19.66 3.78 52.93
CA PRO A 79 -18.63 3.43 53.94
C PRO A 79 -18.61 1.99 54.53
N ALA A 80 -17.46 1.64 55.11
CA ALA A 80 -17.16 0.81 56.31
C ALA A 80 -17.98 -0.47 56.70
N GLY A 81 -17.28 -1.59 57.02
CA GLY A 81 -17.90 -2.71 57.78
C GLY A 81 -17.17 -4.07 57.97
N ALA A 82 -15.99 -4.10 58.60
CA ALA A 82 -15.38 -5.21 59.40
C ALA A 82 -15.29 -6.70 58.90
N ASN A 83 -14.05 -7.24 58.92
CA ASN A 83 -13.57 -8.64 59.10
C ASN A 83 -14.16 -9.78 58.22
N VAL A 84 -13.33 -10.62 57.57
CA VAL A 84 -12.34 -11.56 58.17
C VAL A 84 -11.14 -11.83 57.21
N GLU A 85 -9.97 -12.13 57.79
CA GLU A 85 -8.73 -12.52 57.10
C GLU A 85 -8.82 -13.82 56.28
N VAL A 86 -8.17 -13.85 55.10
CA VAL A 86 -7.18 -14.89 54.75
C VAL A 86 -6.01 -14.25 53.96
N THR A 87 -4.80 -14.65 54.31
CA THR A 87 -3.50 -14.18 53.83
C THR A 87 -3.19 -14.40 52.34
N ALA A 88 -2.67 -13.37 51.66
CA ALA A 88 -1.37 -13.39 50.94
C ALA A 88 -1.12 -12.04 50.23
N GLN A 89 -0.24 -11.20 50.80
CA GLN A 89 0.19 -9.91 50.22
C GLN A 89 1.04 -10.14 48.94
N ASP A 90 0.73 -9.51 47.79
CA ASP A 90 0.83 -8.08 47.42
C ASP A 90 2.29 -7.67 47.13
N GLU A 91 2.70 -6.79 46.20
CA GLU A 91 2.14 -6.04 45.04
C GLU A 91 3.36 -5.32 44.38
N ASN A 92 3.36 -4.57 43.26
CA ASN A 92 2.35 -4.09 42.29
C ASN A 92 3.00 -4.07 40.88
N GLY A 93 2.22 -3.79 39.83
CA GLY A 93 2.76 -3.16 38.62
C GLY A 93 1.82 -2.09 38.06
N THR A 94 2.22 -0.82 38.08
CA THR A 94 1.46 0.28 37.45
C THR A 94 2.37 1.27 36.74
N SER A 95 2.04 1.53 35.47
CA SER A 95 2.68 2.53 34.60
C SER A 95 1.86 3.82 34.49
N THR A 96 2.53 4.95 34.31
CA THR A 96 1.99 6.13 33.61
C THR A 96 3.18 6.89 33.01
N LYS A 97 3.53 6.65 31.74
CA LYS A 97 2.99 7.24 30.49
C LYS A 97 3.58 8.61 30.12
N GLN A 98 4.09 8.63 28.88
CA GLN A 98 4.18 9.76 27.95
C GLN A 98 5.11 10.92 28.31
N ASN A 99 6.19 11.05 27.53
CA ASN A 99 6.30 12.24 26.69
C ASN A 99 6.99 11.93 25.34
N GLU A 100 6.62 12.68 24.31
CA GLU A 100 7.31 12.68 23.02
C GLU A 100 8.70 13.32 23.16
N HIS A 101 9.69 12.88 22.39
CA HIS A 101 10.85 13.71 22.05
C HIS A 101 11.21 13.50 20.58
N ASN A 102 10.94 14.52 19.77
CA ASN A 102 11.71 14.75 18.54
C ASN A 102 13.18 14.91 18.95
N HIS A 103 14.09 14.28 18.22
CA HIS A 103 15.52 14.36 18.49
C HIS A 103 16.26 15.12 17.36
N PRO A 104 16.28 16.46 17.38
CA PRO A 104 17.21 17.23 16.59
C PRO A 104 18.56 17.29 17.31
N GLY A 105 19.59 16.68 16.73
CA GLY A 105 21.00 16.98 17.03
C GLY A 105 21.53 16.52 18.40
N HIS A 106 22.54 15.66 18.35
CA HIS A 106 23.51 15.53 19.43
C HIS A 106 24.37 16.80 19.53
N GLU A 107 23.87 17.85 20.18
CA GLU A 107 24.75 18.78 20.87
C GLU A 107 25.15 18.16 22.22
N ALA A 108 26.41 17.76 22.31
CA ALA A 108 26.93 17.04 23.46
C ALA A 108 26.99 17.95 24.70
N ALA A 109 26.02 17.78 25.60
CA ALA A 109 26.11 18.10 27.03
C ALA A 109 26.79 19.45 27.37
N ALA A 110 26.31 20.53 26.75
CA ALA A 110 26.55 21.87 27.27
C ALA A 110 25.67 22.11 28.51
N GLU A 111 26.31 22.46 29.62
CA GLU A 111 25.73 23.15 30.77
C GLU A 111 24.62 22.43 31.59
N VAL A 112 25.03 21.41 32.35
CA VAL A 112 24.57 21.32 33.75
C VAL A 112 25.75 21.59 34.66
N ALA A 113 26.00 22.87 34.94
CA ALA A 113 26.99 23.32 35.91
C ALA A 113 26.52 23.00 37.34
N LEU A 114 26.80 21.77 37.82
CA LEU A 114 26.69 21.45 39.23
C LEU A 114 27.75 22.24 40.01
N PRO A 115 27.42 22.82 41.18
CA PRO A 115 28.35 23.66 41.94
C PRO A 115 29.56 22.83 42.40
N THR A 116 30.75 23.25 41.96
CA THR A 116 32.01 22.59 42.27
C THR A 116 32.56 23.04 43.63
N ASP A 117 32.05 22.48 44.72
CA ASP A 117 32.83 22.44 45.96
C ASP A 117 33.96 21.42 45.80
N SER A 118 35.18 21.94 45.78
CA SER A 118 36.39 21.24 45.35
C SER A 118 36.81 20.10 46.30
N THR A 119 37.20 18.95 45.74
CA THR A 119 38.46 18.21 46.08
C THR A 119 38.62 16.92 45.27
N ILE A 120 37.52 16.31 44.75
CA ILE A 120 37.60 15.02 44.04
C ILE A 120 37.59 15.22 42.51
N HIS A 121 38.77 15.38 41.92
CA HIS A 121 38.96 15.31 40.47
C HIS A 121 39.00 13.83 40.03
N PHE A 122 37.87 13.30 39.57
CA PHE A 122 37.85 12.00 38.90
C PHE A 122 38.55 12.12 37.53
N PRO A 123 39.65 11.38 37.27
CA PRO A 123 40.30 11.39 35.97
C PRO A 123 39.33 10.82 34.93
N ARG A 124 38.89 11.66 34.00
CA ARG A 124 38.06 11.21 32.87
C ARG A 124 38.94 10.29 32.00
N PRO A 125 38.55 9.02 31.76
CA PRO A 125 39.35 8.13 30.93
C PRO A 125 39.51 8.74 29.53
N PRO A 126 40.67 8.58 28.88
CA PRO A 126 40.95 9.18 27.58
C PRO A 126 39.86 8.76 26.60
N GLN A 127 39.13 9.74 26.09
CA GLN A 127 38.06 9.49 25.12
C GLN A 127 38.71 9.14 23.77
N PRO A 128 38.41 7.97 23.19
CA PRO A 128 38.91 7.64 21.86
C PRO A 128 38.33 8.60 20.81
N PRO A 129 38.98 8.75 19.63
CA PRO A 129 38.58 9.73 18.60
C PRO A 129 37.10 9.64 18.26
N SER A 130 36.48 10.78 17.93
CA SER A 130 35.07 10.84 17.51
C SER A 130 34.83 9.91 16.34
N LEU A 131 33.87 8.98 16.46
CA LEU A 131 33.45 8.18 15.32
C LEU A 131 32.69 9.08 14.35
N ASP A 132 33.00 8.98 13.05
CA ASP A 132 32.21 9.56 11.99
C ASP A 132 31.21 8.52 11.48
N PRO A 133 29.89 8.73 11.59
CA PRO A 133 28.88 7.84 11.01
C PRO A 133 28.97 7.64 9.49
N SER A 134 29.81 8.42 8.81
CA SER A 134 30.04 8.39 7.35
C SER A 134 31.28 7.57 6.96
N ASP A 135 32.07 7.07 7.92
CA ASP A 135 33.28 6.30 7.63
C ASP A 135 32.92 4.89 7.11
N PRO A 136 33.50 4.40 6.00
CA PRO A 136 33.28 3.02 5.54
C PRO A 136 33.65 1.95 6.59
N ASN A 137 34.59 2.24 7.49
CA ASN A 137 35.02 1.35 8.56
C ASN A 137 34.26 1.58 9.88
N PHE A 138 33.22 2.42 9.90
CA PHE A 138 32.51 2.83 11.12
C PHE A 138 32.10 1.68 12.03
N LEU A 139 31.68 0.52 11.50
CA LEU A 139 31.30 -0.64 12.30
C LEU A 139 32.50 -1.33 12.97
N GLU A 140 33.66 -1.36 12.31
CA GLU A 140 34.91 -1.88 12.86
C GLU A 140 35.43 -0.94 13.96
N ASP A 141 35.50 0.36 13.67
CA ASP A 141 35.91 1.40 14.63
C ASP A 141 34.98 1.49 15.84
N LEU A 142 33.66 1.30 15.64
CA LEU A 142 32.67 1.25 16.72
C LEU A 142 32.87 0.04 17.62
N HIS A 143 33.19 -1.11 17.03
CA HIS A 143 33.47 -2.33 17.76
C HIS A 143 34.77 -2.22 18.56
N GLU A 144 35.87 -1.77 17.94
CA GLU A 144 37.14 -1.49 18.62
C GLU A 144 37.00 -0.46 19.75
N LYS A 145 36.17 0.57 19.55
CA LYS A 145 36.01 1.67 20.51
C LYS A 145 35.17 1.31 21.74
N TYR A 146 34.04 0.63 21.55
CA TYR A 146 33.05 0.42 22.61
C TYR A 146 32.89 -1.03 23.05
N PHE A 147 33.34 -1.99 22.25
CA PHE A 147 33.17 -3.43 22.48
C PHE A 147 34.46 -4.26 22.25
N PRO A 148 35.67 -3.80 22.62
CA PRO A 148 36.94 -4.48 22.27
C PRO A 148 37.08 -5.89 22.87
N ASP A 149 36.42 -6.16 24.00
CA ASP A 149 36.41 -7.47 24.66
C ASP A 149 35.30 -8.40 24.14
N LEU A 150 34.42 -7.92 23.24
CA LEU A 150 33.35 -8.71 22.63
C LEU A 150 33.90 -9.44 21.39
N PRO A 151 33.52 -10.72 21.16
CA PRO A 151 33.82 -11.36 19.88
C PRO A 151 33.07 -10.66 18.74
N ALA A 152 33.78 -10.27 17.69
CA ALA A 152 33.14 -9.83 16.46
C ALA A 152 32.40 -11.01 15.81
N ASP A 153 31.08 -10.99 15.84
CA ASP A 153 30.21 -11.95 15.15
C ASP A 153 29.78 -11.36 13.79
N PRO A 154 30.53 -11.55 12.67
CA PRO A 154 30.22 -10.91 11.39
C PRO A 154 28.82 -11.25 10.87
N GLU A 155 28.34 -12.49 11.07
CA GLU A 155 26.97 -12.91 10.74
C GLU A 155 25.88 -12.07 11.47
N LYS A 156 26.20 -11.51 12.65
CA LYS A 156 25.33 -10.58 13.39
C LYS A 156 25.56 -9.11 13.03
N LEU A 157 26.52 -8.80 12.15
CA LEU A 157 26.76 -7.45 11.61
C LEU A 157 26.20 -7.32 10.18
N GLU A 158 26.04 -8.43 9.44
CA GLU A 158 25.49 -8.47 8.08
C GLU A 158 24.11 -7.79 7.93
N TRP A 159 23.26 -7.81 8.97
CA TRP A 159 21.95 -7.11 8.92
C TRP A 159 22.07 -5.58 9.06
N MET A 160 23.20 -5.06 9.55
CA MET A 160 23.48 -3.62 9.63
C MET A 160 24.18 -3.08 8.37
N THR A 161 24.81 -3.95 7.59
CA THR A 161 25.37 -3.58 6.28
C THR A 161 24.26 -3.57 5.22
N SER A 162 24.13 -2.48 4.47
CA SER A 162 23.27 -2.44 3.28
C SER A 162 23.74 -3.53 2.30
N SER A 163 22.91 -4.54 2.05
CA SER A 163 23.33 -5.72 1.29
C SER A 163 23.77 -5.30 -0.12
N PRO A 164 25.01 -5.60 -0.55
CA PRO A 164 25.56 -5.10 -1.81
C PRO A 164 24.89 -5.72 -3.05
N SER A 165 24.05 -6.75 -2.87
CA SER A 165 23.33 -7.46 -3.94
C SER A 165 21.99 -6.79 -4.30
N ASN A 166 21.93 -5.45 -4.34
CA ASN A 166 20.77 -4.75 -4.89
C ASN A 166 20.74 -4.94 -6.42
N ALA A 167 20.05 -6.00 -6.87
CA ALA A 167 19.83 -6.35 -8.28
C ALA A 167 18.96 -5.35 -9.07
N TYR A 168 18.72 -4.16 -8.49
CA TYR A 168 18.02 -3.06 -9.13
C TYR A 168 18.71 -1.72 -8.82
N SER A 169 19.94 -1.57 -9.31
CA SER A 169 20.85 -0.45 -9.04
C SER A 169 21.09 0.42 -10.28
N VAL A 170 21.44 1.69 -10.06
CA VAL A 170 21.70 2.67 -11.15
C VAL A 170 22.93 2.31 -12.00
N SER A 171 23.85 1.50 -11.45
CA SER A 171 25.06 1.04 -12.13
C SER A 171 24.87 -0.21 -13.00
N GLN A 172 23.70 -0.86 -12.99
CA GLN A 172 23.43 -2.00 -13.88
C GLN A 172 23.25 -1.54 -15.33
N THR A 173 23.99 -2.18 -16.24
CA THR A 173 23.92 -1.93 -17.69
C THR A 173 22.87 -2.77 -18.41
N SER A 174 22.35 -3.80 -17.75
CA SER A 174 21.26 -4.67 -18.23
C SER A 174 20.40 -5.08 -17.03
N LEU A 175 19.10 -5.28 -17.27
CA LEU A 175 18.11 -5.72 -16.29
C LEU A 175 17.36 -6.91 -16.86
N ASP A 176 17.21 -7.98 -16.09
CA ASP A 176 16.41 -9.12 -16.55
C ASP A 176 14.90 -8.81 -16.44
N PRO A 177 14.03 -9.40 -17.29
CA PRO A 177 12.58 -9.09 -17.28
C PRO A 177 11.85 -9.38 -15.96
N ASN A 178 12.39 -10.27 -15.13
CA ASN A 178 11.91 -10.59 -13.78
C ASN A 178 12.28 -9.53 -12.73
N GLU A 179 13.28 -8.69 -12.99
CA GLU A 179 13.74 -7.60 -12.11
C GLU A 179 12.99 -6.28 -12.38
N ILE A 180 12.32 -6.15 -13.53
CA ILE A 180 11.61 -4.93 -13.93
C ILE A 180 10.51 -4.58 -12.92
N ARG A 181 10.63 -3.39 -12.34
CA ARG A 181 9.74 -2.88 -11.28
C ARG A 181 8.61 -2.02 -11.84
N PHE A 182 7.41 -2.20 -11.27
CA PHE A 182 6.21 -1.47 -11.64
C PHE A 182 5.61 -0.69 -10.47
N ALA A 183 5.17 0.53 -10.74
CA ALA A 183 4.32 1.31 -9.85
C ALA A 183 2.90 0.69 -9.77
N PHE A 184 2.13 1.04 -8.73
CA PHE A 184 0.70 0.68 -8.66
C PHE A 184 -0.13 1.14 -9.87
N THR A 185 0.34 2.12 -10.64
CA THR A 185 -0.26 2.58 -11.91
C THR A 185 0.07 1.67 -13.11
N GLY A 186 0.83 0.59 -12.91
CA GLY A 186 1.42 -0.22 -13.96
C GLY A 186 2.53 0.49 -14.76
N ALA A 187 3.06 1.61 -14.27
CA ALA A 187 4.19 2.29 -14.91
C ALA A 187 5.50 1.57 -14.58
N LEU A 188 6.39 1.41 -15.55
CA LEU A 188 7.76 0.96 -15.32
C LEU A 188 8.51 2.02 -14.50
N ILE A 189 9.28 1.58 -13.51
CA ILE A 189 10.13 2.43 -12.67
C ILE A 189 11.59 2.04 -12.97
N PRO A 190 12.40 2.89 -13.63
CA PRO A 190 13.81 2.60 -13.86
C PRO A 190 14.62 2.67 -12.54
N PRO A 191 15.81 2.03 -12.45
CA PRO A 191 16.59 1.98 -11.21
C PRO A 191 16.91 3.34 -10.57
N SER A 192 17.15 4.37 -11.38
CA SER A 192 17.36 5.75 -10.90
C SER A 192 16.16 6.28 -10.12
N LEU A 193 14.95 6.14 -10.69
CA LEU A 193 13.73 6.56 -10.02
C LEU A 193 13.35 5.65 -8.85
N ALA A 194 13.68 4.35 -8.92
CA ALA A 194 13.39 3.39 -7.87
C ALA A 194 14.11 3.72 -6.56
N ALA A 195 15.33 4.27 -6.63
CA ALA A 195 16.12 4.70 -5.48
C ALA A 195 15.70 6.08 -4.90
N GLU A 196 15.01 6.90 -5.69
CA GLU A 196 14.57 8.25 -5.27
C GLU A 196 13.17 8.28 -4.63
N ILE A 197 12.32 7.29 -4.90
CA ILE A 197 10.94 7.26 -4.38
C ILE A 197 10.97 7.04 -2.86
N PRO A 198 10.29 7.87 -2.05
CA PRO A 198 10.25 7.67 -0.60
C PRO A 198 9.48 6.41 -0.18
N VAL A 199 9.96 5.72 0.86
CA VAL A 199 9.31 4.55 1.47
C VAL A 199 7.85 4.81 1.90
N THR A 200 7.52 6.06 2.24
CA THR A 200 6.17 6.51 2.60
C THR A 200 5.13 6.37 1.48
N MET A 201 5.55 6.19 0.23
CA MET A 201 4.66 5.88 -0.90
C MET A 201 4.12 4.45 -0.87
N GLY A 202 4.57 3.60 0.08
CA GLY A 202 4.09 2.23 0.24
C GLY A 202 4.46 1.30 -0.91
N LEU A 203 5.42 1.70 -1.74
CA LEU A 203 5.79 1.05 -2.99
C LEU A 203 7.02 0.15 -2.86
N HIS A 204 7.59 0.04 -1.66
CA HIS A 204 8.74 -0.82 -1.38
C HIS A 204 8.27 -2.17 -0.87
N HIS A 205 8.94 -3.23 -1.29
CA HIS A 205 8.61 -4.60 -0.90
C HIS A 205 9.82 -5.22 -0.20
N HIS A 206 9.60 -5.92 0.90
CA HIS A 206 10.68 -6.56 1.70
C HIS A 206 11.20 -7.86 1.05
N GLY A 207 11.38 -7.84 -0.27
CA GLY A 207 11.89 -8.95 -1.09
C GLY A 207 13.38 -8.77 -1.44
N ASN A 208 13.75 -9.19 -2.65
CA ASN A 208 15.15 -9.31 -3.07
C ASN A 208 15.90 -7.98 -3.31
N ALA A 209 15.20 -6.84 -3.33
CA ALA A 209 15.82 -5.51 -3.29
C ALA A 209 14.88 -4.56 -2.50
N PRO A 210 15.02 -4.50 -1.17
CA PRO A 210 14.11 -3.74 -0.30
C PRO A 210 14.23 -2.22 -0.49
N ASP A 211 15.38 -1.76 -0.96
CA ASP A 211 15.71 -0.35 -1.16
C ASP A 211 15.20 0.21 -2.50
N ALA A 212 14.63 -0.63 -3.37
CA ALA A 212 14.17 -0.26 -4.70
C ALA A 212 12.64 -0.23 -4.78
N ALA A 213 12.06 0.95 -5.03
CA ALA A 213 10.62 1.12 -5.17
C ALA A 213 10.05 0.41 -6.42
N GLY A 214 8.84 -0.13 -6.25
CA GLY A 214 8.07 -0.84 -7.27
C GLY A 214 8.04 -2.35 -7.02
N TYR A 215 7.06 -3.03 -7.63
CA TYR A 215 6.90 -4.48 -7.53
C TYR A 215 7.21 -5.14 -8.86
N THR A 216 7.89 -6.29 -8.85
CA THR A 216 8.11 -7.09 -10.08
C THR A 216 6.92 -8.00 -10.38
N ILE A 217 6.84 -8.55 -11.61
CA ILE A 217 5.78 -9.49 -11.99
C ILE A 217 5.77 -10.74 -11.07
N PRO A 218 6.91 -11.40 -10.77
CA PRO A 218 6.96 -12.49 -9.79
C PRO A 218 6.50 -12.09 -8.38
N GLU A 219 6.88 -10.91 -7.87
CA GLU A 219 6.42 -10.42 -6.57
C GLU A 219 4.90 -10.23 -6.54
N LEU A 220 4.33 -9.63 -7.59
CA LEU A 220 2.89 -9.45 -7.72
C LEU A 220 2.15 -10.79 -7.85
N ALA A 221 2.70 -11.75 -8.60
CA ALA A 221 2.12 -13.08 -8.74
C ALA A 221 2.13 -13.85 -7.39
N MET A 222 3.20 -13.73 -6.61
CA MET A 222 3.27 -14.25 -5.25
C MET A 222 2.23 -13.60 -4.33
N LEU A 223 2.12 -12.26 -4.34
CA LEU A 223 1.15 -11.51 -3.53
C LEU A 223 -0.30 -11.86 -3.92
N ALA A 224 -0.59 -12.10 -5.20
CA ALA A 224 -1.90 -12.56 -5.69
C ALA A 224 -2.29 -13.94 -5.14
N ARG A 225 -1.31 -14.80 -4.80
CA ARG A 225 -1.52 -16.12 -4.19
C ARG A 225 -1.62 -16.09 -2.65
N SER A 226 -1.37 -14.93 -2.02
CA SER A 226 -1.34 -14.77 -0.55
C SER A 226 -2.69 -15.05 0.12
N SER A 227 -2.65 -15.58 1.34
CA SER A 227 -3.82 -15.68 2.22
C SER A 227 -4.38 -14.31 2.62
N VAL A 228 -3.53 -13.27 2.66
CA VAL A 228 -3.88 -11.91 3.09
C VAL A 228 -4.68 -11.18 2.01
N PRO A 229 -5.96 -10.81 2.24
CA PRO A 229 -6.79 -10.23 1.19
C PRO A 229 -6.31 -8.87 0.67
N ALA A 230 -5.69 -8.04 1.52
CA ALA A 230 -5.16 -6.74 1.14
C ALA A 230 -4.02 -6.86 0.11
N GLN A 231 -3.08 -7.79 0.34
CA GLN A 231 -1.99 -8.10 -0.59
C GLN A 231 -2.53 -8.53 -1.97
N ARG A 232 -3.53 -9.43 -1.98
CA ARG A 232 -4.20 -9.84 -3.23
C ARG A 232 -4.86 -8.67 -3.96
N CYS A 233 -5.55 -7.79 -3.24
CA CYS A 233 -6.22 -6.64 -3.86
C CYS A 233 -5.23 -5.68 -4.52
N VAL A 234 -4.07 -5.43 -3.90
CA VAL A 234 -2.99 -4.61 -4.48
C VAL A 234 -2.36 -5.31 -5.69
N ALA A 235 -2.12 -6.62 -5.58
CA ALA A 235 -1.57 -7.43 -6.65
C ALA A 235 -2.46 -7.41 -7.90
N PHE A 236 -3.74 -7.74 -7.79
CA PHE A 236 -4.65 -7.78 -8.94
C PHE A 236 -4.85 -6.41 -9.61
N GLN A 237 -4.97 -5.32 -8.84
CA GLN A 237 -5.04 -3.96 -9.41
C GLN A 237 -3.78 -3.61 -10.21
N THR A 238 -2.61 -3.95 -9.68
CA THR A 238 -1.32 -3.62 -10.32
C THR A 238 -1.10 -4.50 -11.56
N LEU A 239 -1.31 -5.81 -11.45
CA LEU A 239 -1.23 -6.77 -12.56
C LEU A 239 -2.20 -6.40 -13.69
N GLY A 240 -3.45 -6.05 -13.38
CA GLY A 240 -4.41 -5.61 -14.38
C GLY A 240 -3.93 -4.40 -15.19
N ARG A 241 -3.33 -3.41 -14.51
CA ARG A 241 -2.76 -2.21 -15.16
C ARG A 241 -1.52 -2.55 -15.97
N VAL A 242 -0.61 -3.39 -15.47
CA VAL A 242 0.55 -3.88 -16.22
C VAL A 242 0.12 -4.63 -17.48
N LEU A 243 -0.83 -5.58 -17.37
CA LEU A 243 -1.35 -6.37 -18.49
C LEU A 243 -2.04 -5.51 -19.55
N TYR A 244 -2.78 -4.47 -19.15
CA TYR A 244 -3.36 -3.50 -20.08
C TYR A 244 -2.29 -2.79 -20.89
N ARG A 245 -1.30 -2.19 -20.21
CA ARG A 245 -0.25 -1.36 -20.82
C ARG A 245 0.70 -2.19 -21.69
N LEU A 246 1.06 -3.39 -21.22
CA LEU A 246 1.81 -4.39 -21.98
C LEU A 246 1.05 -4.83 -23.24
N GLY A 247 -0.27 -5.07 -23.13
CA GLY A 247 -1.11 -5.38 -24.30
C GLY A 247 -1.22 -4.23 -25.30
N LYS A 248 -1.26 -2.98 -24.82
CA LYS A 248 -1.25 -1.77 -25.66
C LYS A 248 0.09 -1.50 -26.35
N GLY A 249 1.15 -2.26 -26.03
CA GLY A 249 2.49 -2.07 -26.58
C GLY A 249 3.25 -0.89 -25.97
N GLU A 250 2.85 -0.40 -24.79
CA GLU A 250 3.55 0.72 -24.12
C GLU A 250 5.00 0.37 -23.72
N PHE A 251 5.31 -0.91 -23.61
CA PHE A 251 6.66 -1.42 -23.33
C PHE A 251 7.39 -1.94 -24.57
N GLY A 252 6.81 -1.77 -25.77
CA GLY A 252 7.27 -2.36 -27.04
C GLY A 252 6.23 -3.30 -27.66
N ASP A 253 6.33 -3.55 -28.97
CA ASP A 253 5.56 -4.59 -29.65
C ASP A 253 6.36 -5.90 -29.65
N PRO A 254 5.88 -6.98 -29.03
CA PRO A 254 6.63 -8.24 -28.98
C PRO A 254 6.68 -8.96 -30.35
N GLY A 255 5.83 -8.58 -31.30
CA GLY A 255 5.70 -9.16 -32.64
C GLY A 255 6.56 -8.52 -33.73
N GLU A 256 7.27 -7.42 -33.45
CA GLU A 256 8.37 -6.97 -34.32
C GLU A 256 9.53 -7.97 -34.15
N GLU A 257 9.65 -8.94 -35.08
CA GLU A 257 10.86 -9.74 -35.22
C GLU A 257 12.05 -8.79 -35.45
N GLY A 258 13.13 -8.95 -34.69
CA GLY A 258 14.35 -8.13 -34.78
C GLY A 258 15.17 -8.37 -36.05
N GLN A 259 14.52 -8.56 -37.19
CA GLN A 259 15.16 -8.67 -38.51
C GLN A 259 15.51 -7.27 -39.05
N GLY A 260 16.44 -6.59 -38.37
CA GLY A 260 17.16 -5.43 -38.93
C GLY A 260 16.84 -4.05 -38.35
N THR A 261 16.31 -3.94 -37.13
CA THR A 261 15.92 -2.66 -36.49
C THR A 261 16.86 -2.21 -35.36
N GLU A 262 18.17 -2.33 -35.57
CA GLU A 262 19.25 -1.91 -34.65
C GLU A 262 18.96 -0.55 -33.97
N GLY A 263 18.54 -0.58 -32.71
CA GLY A 263 18.21 0.62 -31.93
C GLY A 263 17.20 0.40 -30.81
N ALA A 264 16.77 1.50 -30.20
CA ALA A 264 15.93 1.49 -28.98
C ALA A 264 14.52 0.89 -29.15
N LYS A 265 14.09 0.56 -30.38
CA LYS A 265 12.82 -0.13 -30.64
C LYS A 265 12.95 -1.64 -30.41
N ASP A 266 14.02 -2.26 -30.91
CA ASP A 266 14.28 -3.70 -30.71
C ASP A 266 14.43 -4.02 -29.22
N THR A 267 15.13 -3.18 -28.45
CA THR A 267 15.26 -3.34 -26.99
C THR A 267 13.92 -3.26 -26.25
N LEU A 268 12.94 -2.50 -26.77
CA LEU A 268 11.58 -2.47 -26.22
C LEU A 268 10.78 -3.70 -26.66
N GLY A 269 10.89 -4.14 -27.91
CA GLY A 269 10.30 -5.41 -28.36
C GLY A 269 10.79 -6.61 -27.54
N GLU A 270 12.09 -6.66 -27.23
CA GLU A 270 12.71 -7.64 -26.33
C GLU A 270 12.18 -7.56 -24.90
N LEU A 271 12.10 -6.35 -24.33
CA LEU A 271 11.49 -6.12 -23.02
C LEU A 271 10.03 -6.63 -23.00
N ALA A 272 9.22 -6.28 -24.00
CA ALA A 272 7.83 -6.72 -24.08
C ALA A 272 7.72 -8.26 -24.18
N ARG A 273 8.58 -8.91 -24.98
CA ARG A 273 8.68 -10.39 -25.04
C ARG A 273 9.04 -10.99 -23.68
N GLY A 274 10.03 -10.44 -22.99
CA GLY A 274 10.47 -10.87 -21.67
C GLY A 274 9.39 -10.72 -20.59
N LEU A 275 8.68 -9.58 -20.56
CA LEU A 275 7.57 -9.34 -19.65
C LEU A 275 6.40 -10.32 -19.90
N TRP A 276 6.07 -10.60 -21.18
CA TRP A 276 5.08 -11.61 -21.52
C TRP A 276 5.52 -13.04 -21.14
N PHE A 277 6.81 -13.34 -21.23
CA PHE A 277 7.36 -14.62 -20.76
C PHE A 277 7.18 -14.76 -19.24
N GLU A 278 7.51 -13.73 -18.44
CA GLU A 278 7.28 -13.76 -16.99
C GLU A 278 5.77 -13.87 -16.64
N VAL A 279 4.88 -13.19 -17.38
CA VAL A 279 3.42 -13.35 -17.24
C VAL A 279 2.96 -14.80 -17.46
N LYS A 280 3.54 -15.50 -18.46
CA LYS A 280 3.25 -16.93 -18.76
C LYS A 280 3.84 -17.85 -17.68
N LYS A 281 5.11 -17.64 -17.32
CA LYS A 281 5.88 -18.42 -16.34
C LYS A 281 5.28 -18.38 -14.93
N GLU A 282 4.80 -17.22 -14.49
CA GLU A 282 4.17 -17.05 -13.16
C GLU A 282 2.67 -17.37 -13.12
N SER A 283 2.09 -17.90 -14.21
CA SER A 283 0.66 -18.22 -14.33
C SER A 283 -0.27 -17.03 -14.00
N VAL A 284 0.17 -15.79 -14.28
CA VAL A 284 -0.53 -14.55 -13.86
C VAL A 284 -1.99 -14.54 -14.31
N LEU A 285 -2.24 -14.90 -15.57
CA LEU A 285 -3.59 -14.93 -16.14
C LEU A 285 -4.46 -16.02 -15.50
N GLU A 286 -3.89 -17.18 -15.19
CA GLU A 286 -4.60 -18.30 -14.55
C GLU A 286 -4.99 -17.94 -13.12
N ILE A 287 -4.12 -17.24 -12.39
CA ILE A 287 -4.39 -16.76 -11.02
C ILE A 287 -5.50 -15.70 -11.02
N CYS A 288 -5.46 -14.75 -11.98
CA CYS A 288 -6.52 -13.76 -12.14
C CYS A 288 -7.86 -14.40 -12.51
N LEU A 289 -7.87 -15.35 -13.47
CA LEU A 289 -9.08 -16.09 -13.84
C LEU A 289 -9.64 -16.89 -12.65
N ALA A 290 -8.79 -17.64 -11.94
CA ALA A 290 -9.20 -18.43 -10.78
C ALA A 290 -9.81 -17.56 -9.66
N GLU A 291 -9.20 -16.45 -9.26
CA GLU A 291 -9.81 -15.55 -8.25
C GLU A 291 -11.11 -14.91 -8.79
N SER A 292 -11.15 -14.49 -10.08
CA SER A 292 -12.34 -13.89 -10.70
C SER A 292 -13.56 -14.82 -10.74
N GLU A 293 -13.33 -16.13 -10.84
CA GLU A 293 -14.38 -17.15 -10.76
C GLU A 293 -14.76 -17.49 -9.29
N GLY A 294 -13.91 -17.14 -8.32
CA GLY A 294 -14.04 -17.52 -6.92
C GLY A 294 -13.36 -18.86 -6.57
N ARG A 295 -12.45 -19.34 -7.42
CA ARG A 295 -11.62 -20.55 -7.24
C ARG A 295 -10.20 -20.25 -6.75
N GLY A 296 -9.84 -18.99 -6.54
CA GLY A 296 -8.52 -18.55 -6.11
C GLY A 296 -8.23 -18.69 -4.61
N ALA A 297 -7.25 -17.94 -4.13
CA ALA A 297 -6.66 -18.11 -2.80
C ALA A 297 -7.67 -17.89 -1.66
N ALA A 298 -7.53 -18.68 -0.59
CA ALA A 298 -8.52 -18.80 0.48
C ALA A 298 -9.95 -19.17 -0.01
N GLY A 299 -10.05 -19.86 -1.15
CA GLY A 299 -11.32 -20.28 -1.76
C GLY A 299 -12.11 -19.15 -2.39
N GLY A 300 -11.44 -18.09 -2.88
CA GLY A 300 -12.05 -16.97 -3.60
C GLY A 300 -13.13 -16.20 -2.84
N ARG A 301 -13.17 -16.31 -1.50
CA ARG A 301 -14.24 -15.78 -0.63
C ARG A 301 -14.22 -14.26 -0.48
N HIS A 302 -13.11 -13.60 -0.83
CA HIS A 302 -12.94 -12.17 -0.61
C HIS A 302 -13.45 -11.38 -1.82
N MET A 303 -14.65 -10.80 -1.70
CA MET A 303 -15.34 -10.10 -2.79
C MET A 303 -14.51 -8.99 -3.45
N GLY A 304 -13.71 -8.24 -2.68
CA GLY A 304 -12.82 -7.21 -3.23
C GLY A 304 -11.69 -7.78 -4.10
N ALA A 305 -11.10 -8.91 -3.69
CA ALA A 305 -10.04 -9.55 -4.47
C ALA A 305 -10.60 -10.16 -5.75
N LYS A 306 -11.77 -10.82 -5.65
CA LYS A 306 -12.55 -11.29 -6.81
C LYS A 306 -12.87 -10.15 -7.79
N ALA A 307 -13.33 -9.00 -7.30
CA ALA A 307 -13.66 -7.85 -8.15
C ALA A 307 -12.42 -7.30 -8.88
N TYR A 308 -11.29 -7.09 -8.19
CA TYR A 308 -10.06 -6.64 -8.84
C TYR A 308 -9.45 -7.70 -9.78
N ALA A 309 -9.63 -8.99 -9.50
CA ALA A 309 -9.22 -10.05 -10.42
C ALA A 309 -10.08 -10.05 -11.70
N THR A 310 -11.40 -9.85 -11.59
CA THR A 310 -12.29 -9.63 -12.76
C THR A 310 -11.89 -8.39 -13.55
N GLU A 311 -11.56 -7.28 -12.88
CA GLU A 311 -11.04 -6.06 -13.52
C GLU A 311 -9.72 -6.33 -14.24
N ALA A 312 -8.80 -7.09 -13.64
CA ALA A 312 -7.52 -7.46 -14.25
C ALA A 312 -7.69 -8.31 -15.52
N VAL A 313 -8.60 -9.29 -15.50
CA VAL A 313 -8.96 -10.09 -16.69
C VAL A 313 -9.58 -9.21 -17.77
N TRP A 314 -10.47 -8.28 -17.41
CA TRP A 314 -11.06 -7.33 -18.37
C TRP A 314 -10.01 -6.39 -18.96
N LEU A 315 -9.11 -5.84 -18.14
CA LEU A 315 -8.01 -4.97 -18.55
C LEU A 315 -7.05 -5.68 -19.51
N TRP A 316 -6.71 -6.93 -19.26
CA TRP A 316 -5.93 -7.76 -20.19
C TRP A 316 -6.64 -7.95 -21.55
N GLN A 317 -7.95 -8.20 -21.55
CA GLN A 317 -8.72 -8.29 -22.80
C GLN A 317 -8.75 -6.96 -23.56
N GLN A 318 -8.94 -5.83 -22.87
CA GLN A 318 -8.93 -4.48 -23.46
C GLN A 318 -7.54 -4.06 -23.94
N GLY A 319 -6.47 -4.55 -23.30
CA GLY A 319 -5.10 -4.42 -23.76
C GLY A 319 -4.88 -5.08 -25.12
N GLY A 320 -5.68 -6.10 -25.48
CA GLY A 320 -5.53 -6.87 -26.71
C GLY A 320 -4.97 -8.27 -26.47
N GLY A 321 -5.07 -8.81 -25.25
CA GLY A 321 -4.47 -10.05 -24.79
C GLY A 321 -4.74 -11.34 -25.58
N ARG A 322 -5.63 -11.31 -26.59
CA ARG A 322 -5.80 -12.42 -27.56
C ARG A 322 -4.75 -12.43 -28.68
N ARG A 323 -3.98 -11.35 -28.84
CA ARG A 323 -2.93 -11.22 -29.87
C ARG A 323 -1.67 -11.98 -29.51
N TRP A 324 -1.33 -12.06 -28.22
CA TRP A 324 -0.17 -12.82 -27.77
C TRP A 324 -0.53 -14.29 -27.53
N LYS A 325 -0.34 -15.12 -28.56
CA LYS A 325 -0.12 -16.55 -28.39
C LYS A 325 1.38 -16.78 -28.45
N ALA A 326 2.00 -16.97 -27.29
CA ALA A 326 3.32 -17.60 -27.24
C ALA A 326 3.14 -19.09 -27.54
N GLU A 327 3.37 -19.45 -28.81
CA GLU A 327 3.66 -20.83 -29.23
C GLU A 327 4.82 -21.42 -28.40
#